data_AF-A0A9Q0UFV0-F1
#
_entry.id   AF-A0A9Q0UFV0-F1
#
_cell.length_a   1.000
_cell.length_b   1.000
_cell.length_c   1.000
_cell.angle_alpha   90.00
_cell.angle_beta   90.00
_cell.angle_gamma   90.00
#
_symmetry.space_group_name_H-M   'P 1'
#
loop_
_entity.id
_entity.type
_entity.pdbx_description
1 polymer ?
#
loop_
_entity_poly.entity_id
_entity_poly.type
_entity_poly.pdbx_seq_one_letter_code
_entity_poly.pdbx_strand_id
1 'polypeptide(L)'
;MASPVRFISLALPLVVTWACFPSHIAAIRFENKAGAALVQSLCNESQDPDFCNRTLATDPRVEAATMDGLALISISLTIDQVQTTSDSIASILGQISDPIGKQRIGVCQADYSDALRQFQWCFLFVGRQGLLGCDR
;
A
#
# COMPACT_ATOMS: atom_id res chain seq x y z
N MET A 1 47.80 12.98 61.58
CA MET A 1 46.74 13.97 61.33
C MET A 1 46.69 14.21 59.83
N ALA A 2 45.65 13.74 59.14
CA ALA A 2 45.18 14.14 57.80
C ALA A 2 44.42 12.95 57.18
N SER A 3 43.11 13.13 57.06
CA SER A 3 42.12 12.19 56.51
C SER A 3 42.08 12.28 54.99
N PRO A 4 41.80 11.19 54.24
CA PRO A 4 41.53 11.25 52.80
C PRO A 4 40.03 11.11 52.54
N VAL A 5 39.30 12.22 52.42
CA VAL A 5 37.92 12.22 51.89
C VAL A 5 37.72 13.46 51.04
N ARG A 6 38.09 13.40 49.75
CA ARG A 6 37.73 14.42 48.75
C ARG A 6 37.78 13.84 47.35
N PHE A 7 36.74 13.18 46.86
CA PHE A 7 36.41 13.07 45.42
C PHE A 7 34.95 12.57 45.21
N ILE A 8 34.00 13.02 46.03
CA ILE A 8 32.56 12.82 45.76
C ILE A 8 31.93 14.18 45.50
N SER A 9 32.19 14.73 44.32
CA SER A 9 31.50 15.89 43.78
C SER A 9 31.76 15.92 42.28
N LEU A 10 30.69 15.96 41.48
CA LEU A 10 30.60 16.03 40.01
C LEU A 10 30.28 14.71 39.31
N ALA A 11 28.98 14.39 39.19
CA ALA A 11 28.31 13.98 37.95
C ALA A 11 26.90 13.40 38.20
N LEU A 12 25.98 14.23 38.69
CA LEU A 12 24.55 14.15 38.35
C LEU A 12 24.30 15.46 37.59
N PRO A 13 23.95 15.47 36.28
CA PRO A 13 22.68 14.88 35.82
C PRO A 13 22.70 14.38 34.35
N LEU A 14 22.53 13.08 34.10
CA LEU A 14 22.26 12.53 32.75
C LEU A 14 20.91 11.81 32.66
N VAL A 15 19.90 12.25 33.43
CA VAL A 15 18.56 11.65 33.44
C VAL A 15 17.47 12.60 32.90
N VAL A 16 17.84 13.79 32.42
CA VAL A 16 16.87 14.80 31.93
C VAL A 16 17.03 15.05 30.42
N THR A 17 17.01 13.98 29.62
CA THR A 17 16.81 14.07 28.16
C THR A 17 15.71 13.14 27.66
N TRP A 18 14.99 12.46 28.56
CA TRP A 18 14.02 11.44 28.16
C TRP A 18 12.56 11.91 28.07
N ALA A 19 12.30 13.22 28.09
CA ALA A 19 10.94 13.78 28.05
C ALA A 19 10.63 14.67 26.83
N CYS A 20 11.58 14.88 25.90
CA CYS A 20 11.36 15.76 24.73
C CYS A 20 11.74 15.16 23.36
N PHE A 21 12.02 13.86 23.27
CA PHE A 21 12.05 13.22 21.96
C PHE A 21 10.66 12.65 21.68
N PRO A 22 9.82 13.31 20.84
CA PRO A 22 8.68 12.63 20.26
C PRO A 22 9.25 11.39 19.59
N SER A 23 8.78 10.24 20.04
CA SER A 23 9.11 8.93 19.51
C SER A 23 8.75 8.88 18.02
N HIS A 24 9.68 9.29 17.16
CA HIS A 24 9.81 8.69 15.85
C HIS A 24 10.32 7.27 16.10
N ILE A 25 9.41 6.38 16.47
CA ILE A 25 9.58 4.98 16.12
C ILE A 25 9.53 5.01 14.59
N ALA A 26 10.68 5.19 13.95
CA ALA A 26 10.85 4.69 12.61
C ALA A 26 10.50 3.20 12.73
N ALA A 27 9.35 2.81 12.18
CA ALA A 27 9.02 1.41 12.04
C ALA A 27 10.24 0.77 11.35
N ILE A 28 10.97 -0.08 12.07
CA ILE A 28 12.03 -0.88 11.46
C ILE A 28 11.27 -1.84 10.55
N ARG A 29 11.15 -1.46 9.28
CA ARG A 29 10.64 -2.35 8.25
C ARG A 29 11.69 -3.44 8.12
N PHE A 30 11.41 -4.62 8.65
CA PHE A 30 12.21 -5.78 8.34
C PHE A 30 11.96 -6.03 6.86
N GLU A 31 12.91 -5.60 6.03
CA GLU A 31 12.89 -5.92 4.62
C GLU A 31 13.18 -7.42 4.52
N ASN A 32 12.11 -8.20 4.64
CA ASN A 32 12.17 -9.64 4.48
C ASN A 32 12.61 -9.87 3.03
N LYS A 33 13.89 -10.19 2.82
CA LYS A 33 14.49 -10.34 1.48
C LYS A 33 13.66 -11.26 0.57
N ALA A 34 12.92 -12.21 1.17
CA ALA A 34 11.99 -13.08 0.47
C ALA A 34 10.84 -12.32 -0.20
N GLY A 35 10.19 -11.37 0.50
CA GLY A 35 9.10 -10.55 -0.06
C GLY A 35 9.62 -9.56 -1.10
N ALA A 36 10.75 -8.91 -0.83
CA ALA A 36 11.37 -7.96 -1.77
C ALA A 36 11.80 -8.63 -3.08
N ALA A 37 12.41 -9.82 -3.02
CA ALA A 37 12.77 -10.59 -4.21
C ALA A 37 11.55 -11.03 -5.02
N LEU A 38 10.46 -11.40 -4.34
CA LEU A 38 9.22 -11.81 -4.99
C LEU A 38 8.54 -10.64 -5.73
N VAL A 39 8.46 -9.48 -5.07
CA VAL A 39 7.97 -8.24 -5.69
C VAL A 39 8.82 -7.86 -6.89
N GLN A 40 10.14 -7.91 -6.77
CA GLN A 40 11.04 -7.58 -7.87
C GLN A 40 10.85 -8.52 -9.07
N SER A 41 10.70 -9.82 -8.83
CA SER A 41 10.39 -10.79 -9.89
C SER A 41 9.06 -10.51 -10.57
N LEU A 42 8.01 -10.20 -9.80
CA LEU A 42 6.68 -9.87 -10.33
C LEU A 42 6.72 -8.57 -11.15
N CYS A 43 7.37 -7.54 -10.63
CA CYS A 43 7.38 -6.22 -11.25
C CYS A 43 8.23 -6.16 -12.53
N ASN A 44 9.27 -6.99 -12.64
CA ASN A 44 10.05 -7.10 -13.89
C ASN A 44 9.22 -7.64 -15.07
N GLU A 45 8.21 -8.45 -14.80
CA GLU A 45 7.29 -8.99 -15.82
C GLU A 45 6.12 -8.04 -16.11
N SER A 46 5.99 -6.94 -15.36
CA SER A 46 4.92 -5.97 -15.55
C SER A 46 5.25 -4.99 -16.67
N GLN A 47 4.21 -4.39 -17.27
CA GLN A 47 4.39 -3.34 -18.29
C GLN A 47 5.04 -2.07 -17.73
N ASP A 48 4.90 -1.82 -16.42
CA ASP A 48 5.48 -0.67 -15.75
C ASP A 48 6.14 -1.12 -14.42
N PRO A 49 7.42 -1.55 -14.47
CA PRO A 49 8.13 -2.05 -13.30
C PRO A 49 8.26 -1.02 -12.19
N ASP A 50 8.43 0.26 -12.52
CA ASP A 50 8.57 1.34 -11.53
C ASP A 50 7.24 1.59 -10.82
N PHE A 51 6.13 1.62 -11.58
CA PHE A 51 4.79 1.67 -11.01
C PHE A 51 4.51 0.48 -10.11
N CYS A 52 4.86 -0.73 -10.54
CA CYS A 52 4.63 -1.93 -9.75
C CYS A 52 5.41 -1.89 -8.44
N ASN A 53 6.72 -1.58 -8.51
CA ASN A 53 7.58 -1.53 -7.34
C ASN A 53 7.12 -0.47 -6.35
N ARG A 54 6.86 0.77 -6.79
CA ARG A 54 6.41 1.83 -5.88
C ARG A 54 5.06 1.50 -5.22
N THR A 55 4.16 0.84 -5.97
CA THR A 55 2.82 0.51 -5.48
C THR A 55 2.90 -0.59 -4.44
N LEU A 56 3.52 -1.72 -4.76
CA LEU A 56 3.61 -2.86 -3.85
C LEU A 56 4.56 -2.60 -2.68
N ALA A 57 5.67 -1.90 -2.89
CA ALA A 57 6.60 -1.60 -1.81
C ALA A 57 5.97 -0.72 -0.72
N THR A 58 4.89 0.02 -0.98
CA THR A 58 4.23 0.83 0.07
C THR A 58 3.23 0.05 0.90
N ASP A 59 2.76 -1.11 0.42
CA ASP A 59 1.74 -1.89 1.13
C ASP A 59 2.37 -2.76 2.23
N PRO A 60 1.99 -2.60 3.52
CA PRO A 60 2.57 -3.38 4.61
C PRO A 60 2.21 -4.87 4.54
N ARG A 61 1.16 -5.26 3.81
CA ARG A 61 0.73 -6.67 3.66
C ARG A 61 1.72 -7.48 2.83
N VAL A 62 2.56 -6.82 2.03
CA VAL A 62 3.53 -7.45 1.12
C VAL A 62 4.63 -8.20 1.88
N GLU A 63 4.99 -7.77 3.08
CA GLU A 63 6.09 -8.35 3.86
C GLU A 63 5.87 -9.85 4.18
N ALA A 64 4.61 -10.26 4.35
CA ALA A 64 4.20 -11.63 4.66
C ALA A 64 3.51 -12.34 3.48
N ALA A 65 3.45 -11.71 2.30
CA ALA A 65 2.66 -12.20 1.19
C ALA A 65 3.36 -13.34 0.42
N THR A 66 2.60 -14.39 0.10
CA THR A 66 2.95 -15.36 -0.96
C THR A 66 2.62 -14.76 -2.34
N MET A 67 2.91 -15.47 -3.44
CA MET A 67 2.48 -15.03 -4.78
C MET A 67 0.97 -14.80 -4.87
N ASP A 68 0.16 -15.72 -4.32
CA ASP A 68 -1.30 -15.54 -4.27
C ASP A 68 -1.70 -14.35 -3.40
N GLY A 69 -0.97 -14.14 -2.29
CA GLY A 69 -1.12 -12.96 -1.44
C GLY A 69 -0.81 -11.66 -2.19
N LEU A 70 0.25 -11.63 -3.00
CA LEU A 70 0.60 -10.48 -3.85
C LEU A 70 -0.44 -10.25 -4.95
N ALA A 71 -1.01 -11.31 -5.52
CA ALA A 71 -2.11 -11.19 -6.47
C ALA A 71 -3.35 -10.56 -5.79
N LEU A 72 -3.73 -11.04 -4.61
CA LEU A 72 -4.84 -10.46 -3.83
C LEU A 72 -4.61 -9.00 -3.44
N ILE A 73 -3.39 -8.66 -3.03
CA ILE A 73 -3.00 -7.28 -2.72
C ILE A 73 -3.13 -6.40 -3.97
N SER A 74 -2.62 -6.87 -5.11
CA SER A 74 -2.67 -6.14 -6.38
C SER A 74 -4.12 -5.91 -6.86
N ILE A 75 -4.97 -6.93 -6.75
CA ILE A 75 -6.40 -6.82 -7.07
C ILE A 75 -7.08 -5.85 -6.11
N SER A 76 -6.82 -5.94 -4.80
CA SER A 76 -7.36 -5.02 -3.78
C SER A 76 -7.02 -3.57 -4.10
N LEU A 77 -5.74 -3.27 -4.39
CA LEU A 77 -5.30 -1.92 -4.75
C LEU A 77 -5.97 -1.43 -6.04
N THR A 78 -6.19 -2.32 -6.99
CA THR A 78 -6.90 -1.99 -8.24
C THR A 78 -8.37 -1.70 -7.99
N ILE A 79 -9.06 -2.46 -7.14
CA ILE A 79 -10.44 -2.19 -6.73
C ILE A 79 -10.54 -0.79 -6.13
N ASP A 80 -9.64 -0.43 -5.21
CA ASP A 80 -9.65 0.88 -4.55
C ASP A 80 -9.46 2.02 -5.57
N GLN A 81 -8.53 1.84 -6.52
CA GLN A 81 -8.28 2.82 -7.56
C GLN A 81 -9.46 2.95 -8.53
N VAL A 82 -10.04 1.84 -8.98
CA VAL A 82 -11.19 1.81 -9.91
C VAL A 82 -12.41 2.42 -9.25
N GLN A 83 -12.67 2.11 -7.97
CA GLN A 83 -13.75 2.71 -7.20
C GLN A 83 -13.59 4.23 -7.09
N THR A 84 -12.42 4.68 -6.64
CA THR A 84 -12.09 6.12 -6.52
C THR A 84 -12.26 6.86 -7.85
N THR A 85 -11.86 6.23 -8.95
CA THR A 85 -12.00 6.80 -10.29
C THR A 85 -13.46 6.82 -10.73
N SER A 86 -14.23 5.76 -10.47
CA SER A 86 -15.67 5.71 -10.76
C SER A 86 -16.45 6.80 -10.02
N ASP A 87 -16.13 7.03 -8.74
CA ASP A 87 -16.73 8.08 -7.93
C ASP A 87 -16.38 9.48 -8.46
N SER A 88 -15.13 9.67 -8.90
CA SER A 88 -14.69 10.90 -9.54
C SER A 88 -15.43 11.17 -10.86
N ILE A 89 -15.62 10.13 -11.68
CA ILE A 89 -16.39 10.19 -12.93
C ILE A 89 -17.85 10.58 -12.64
N ALA A 90 -18.46 9.98 -11.62
CA ALA A 90 -19.84 10.31 -11.23
C ALA A 90 -19.98 11.78 -10.79
N SER A 91 -18.99 12.29 -10.04
CA SER A 91 -18.92 13.71 -9.66
C SER A 91 -18.83 14.63 -10.89
N ILE A 92 -17.95 14.30 -11.84
CA ILE A 92 -17.78 15.05 -13.10
C ILE A 92 -19.08 15.05 -13.91
N LEU A 93 -19.77 13.90 -14.03
CA LEU A 93 -21.05 13.81 -14.74
C LEU A 93 -22.12 14.74 -14.16
N GLY A 94 -22.13 14.92 -12.85
CA GLY A 94 -23.04 15.86 -12.17
C GLY A 94 -22.78 17.32 -12.51
N GLN A 95 -21.58 17.66 -12.98
CA GLN A 95 -21.14 19.04 -13.25
C GLN A 95 -21.19 19.41 -14.74
N ILE A 96 -21.19 18.43 -15.65
CA ILE A 96 -21.25 18.68 -17.10
C ILE A 96 -22.67 19.09 -17.49
N SER A 97 -22.81 20.16 -18.28
CA SER A 97 -24.07 20.56 -18.92
C SER A 97 -24.18 20.12 -20.37
N ASP A 98 -23.03 20.00 -21.06
CA ASP A 98 -22.94 19.60 -22.47
C ASP A 98 -23.43 18.15 -22.69
N PRO A 99 -24.39 17.90 -23.60
CA PRO A 99 -24.94 16.56 -23.84
C PRO A 99 -23.91 15.56 -24.35
N ILE A 100 -22.98 16.00 -25.20
CA ILE A 100 -21.94 15.13 -25.77
C ILE A 100 -20.92 14.75 -24.70
N GLY A 101 -20.53 15.71 -23.85
CA GLY A 101 -19.68 15.50 -22.68
C GLY A 101 -20.33 14.51 -21.71
N LYS A 102 -21.63 14.67 -21.41
CA LYS A 102 -22.37 13.71 -20.57
C LYS A 102 -22.35 12.31 -21.18
N GLN A 103 -22.58 12.18 -22.48
CA GLN A 103 -22.56 10.87 -23.14
C GLN A 103 -21.17 10.22 -23.06
N ARG A 104 -20.11 10.97 -23.39
CA ARG A 104 -18.73 10.45 -23.37
C ARG A 104 -18.31 9.99 -21.98
N ILE A 105 -18.53 10.82 -20.97
CA ILE A 105 -18.18 10.49 -19.59
C ILE A 105 -19.11 9.40 -19.03
N GLY A 106 -20.35 9.31 -19.51
CA GLY A 106 -21.30 8.26 -19.15
C GLY A 106 -20.83 6.87 -19.60
N VAL A 107 -20.18 6.77 -20.77
CA VAL A 107 -19.52 5.53 -21.20
C VAL A 107 -18.39 5.16 -20.25
N CYS A 108 -17.54 6.12 -19.87
CA CYS A 108 -16.49 5.87 -18.88
C CYS A 108 -17.06 5.38 -17.54
N GLN A 109 -18.19 5.93 -17.09
CA GLN A 109 -18.84 5.47 -15.86
C GLN A 109 -19.28 4.00 -15.97
N ALA A 110 -19.85 3.61 -17.11
CA ALA A 110 -20.26 2.23 -17.35
C ALA A 110 -19.05 1.28 -17.36
N ASP A 111 -17.98 1.65 -18.08
CA ASP A 111 -16.75 0.85 -18.18
C ASP A 111 -16.09 0.65 -16.81
N TYR A 112 -15.98 1.71 -16.00
CA TYR A 112 -15.41 1.62 -14.65
C TYR A 112 -16.31 0.84 -13.69
N SER A 113 -17.64 0.93 -13.83
CA SER A 113 -18.57 0.10 -13.05
C SER A 113 -18.44 -1.37 -13.39
N ASP A 114 -18.24 -1.71 -14.66
CA ASP A 114 -18.01 -3.09 -15.08
C ASP A 114 -16.65 -3.61 -14.61
N ALA A 115 -15.58 -2.83 -14.81
CA ALA A 115 -14.25 -3.15 -14.33
C ALA A 115 -14.25 -3.41 -12.81
N LEU A 116 -14.94 -2.58 -12.02
CA LEU A 116 -15.07 -2.77 -10.58
C LEU A 116 -15.67 -4.14 -10.24
N ARG A 117 -16.77 -4.52 -10.92
CA ARG A 117 -17.37 -5.86 -10.71
C ARG A 117 -16.36 -6.94 -11.05
N GLN A 118 -15.70 -6.86 -12.21
CA GLN A 118 -14.73 -7.86 -12.64
C GLN A 118 -13.61 -8.05 -11.63
N PHE A 119 -13.04 -6.96 -11.09
CA PHE A 119 -12.00 -7.05 -10.08
C PHE A 119 -12.51 -7.61 -8.75
N GLN A 120 -13.73 -7.26 -8.33
CA GLN A 120 -14.36 -7.87 -7.15
C GLN A 120 -14.57 -9.38 -7.32
N TRP A 121 -15.02 -9.81 -8.50
CA TRP A 121 -15.12 -11.23 -8.84
C TRP A 121 -13.76 -11.91 -8.80
N CYS A 122 -12.73 -11.29 -9.38
CA CYS A 122 -11.37 -11.81 -9.39
C CYS A 122 -10.83 -11.96 -7.95
N PHE A 123 -11.08 -10.97 -7.08
CA PHE A 123 -10.70 -11.02 -5.68
C PHE A 123 -11.33 -12.20 -4.94
N LEU A 124 -12.65 -12.39 -5.13
CA LEU A 124 -13.37 -13.52 -4.53
C LEU A 124 -12.87 -14.86 -5.05
N PHE A 125 -12.53 -14.93 -6.34
CA PHE A 125 -12.03 -16.14 -6.96
C PHE A 125 -10.64 -16.46 -6.43
N VAL A 126 -9.66 -15.57 -6.54
CA VAL A 126 -8.30 -15.80 -5.99
C VAL A 126 -8.35 -16.08 -4.49
N GLY A 127 -9.20 -15.38 -3.73
CA GLY A 127 -9.37 -15.60 -2.30
C GLY A 127 -10.01 -16.94 -1.95
N ARG A 128 -10.81 -17.51 -2.87
CA ARG A 128 -11.39 -18.86 -2.78
C ARG A 128 -10.48 -19.92 -3.42
N GLN A 129 -9.56 -19.52 -4.28
CA GLN A 129 -8.70 -20.36 -5.10
C GLN A 129 -7.31 -20.60 -4.51
N GLY A 130 -7.28 -21.23 -3.34
CA GLY A 130 -6.33 -22.33 -3.15
C GLY A 130 -6.59 -23.53 -4.10
N LEU A 131 -7.51 -23.40 -5.07
CA LEU A 131 -8.03 -24.43 -5.97
C LEU A 131 -8.42 -23.81 -7.34
N LEU A 132 -7.46 -23.78 -8.28
CA LEU A 132 -7.66 -23.81 -9.76
C LEU A 132 -7.96 -22.51 -10.54
N GLY A 133 -6.99 -21.59 -10.58
CA GLY A 133 -6.62 -20.69 -11.69
C GLY A 133 -7.68 -19.95 -12.53
N CYS A 134 -7.56 -18.62 -12.59
CA CYS A 134 -8.14 -17.78 -13.64
C CYS A 134 -7.39 -18.03 -14.97
N ASP A 135 -7.81 -19.02 -15.75
CA ASP A 135 -7.44 -19.09 -17.17
C ASP A 135 -8.71 -18.95 -18.04
N ARG A 136 -8.75 -17.77 -18.68
CA ARG A 136 -9.38 -17.36 -19.94
C ARG A 136 -10.79 -17.83 -20.31
#